data_AF-A0A0G9LHK3-F1
#
_entry.id   AF-A0A0G9LHK3-F1
#
_cell.length_a   1.000
_cell.length_b   1.000
_cell.length_c   1.000
_cell.angle_alpha   90.00
_cell.angle_beta   90.00
_cell.angle_gamma   90.00
#
_symmetry.space_group_name_H-M   'P 1'
#
loop_
_entity.id
_entity.type
_entity.pdbx_description
1 polymer ?
#
loop_
_entity_poly.entity_id
_entity_poly.type
_entity_poly.pdbx_seq_one_letter_code
_entity_poly.pdbx_strand_id
1 'polypeptide(L)'
;MKDFYNMGYELKSLTGLFFMMIILTYGVVSLFIGNKIMPLGLLWEFILLALIISIIQFILYSEKFLSKVSIKIKVVAHYLILLGILNIFINYFNWTELWGISNSIFFMIYTGYFMLVTINFYAYKKLTGERFNDKLIKYKENL
;
A
#
# COMPACT_ATOMS: atom_id res chain seq x y z
N MET A 1 -2.79 -19.31 -21.11
CA MET A 1 -3.53 -19.74 -19.89
C MET A 1 -2.70 -19.67 -18.61
N LYS A 2 -1.47 -20.20 -18.57
CA LYS A 2 -0.59 -20.15 -17.38
C LYS A 2 -0.33 -18.72 -16.88
N ASP A 3 -0.02 -17.79 -17.78
CA ASP A 3 0.23 -16.40 -17.40
C ASP A 3 -1.00 -15.69 -16.82
N PHE A 4 -2.18 -15.93 -17.38
CA PHE A 4 -3.43 -15.39 -16.88
C PHE A 4 -3.73 -15.91 -15.46
N TYR A 5 -3.53 -17.21 -15.24
CA TYR A 5 -3.70 -17.81 -13.91
C TYR A 5 -2.72 -17.24 -12.89
N ASN A 6 -1.45 -17.08 -13.26
CA ASN A 6 -0.43 -16.50 -12.40
C ASN A 6 -0.74 -15.04 -12.03
N MET A 7 -1.20 -14.23 -13.00
CA MET A 7 -1.63 -12.85 -12.75
C MET A 7 -2.83 -12.81 -11.79
N GLY A 8 -3.84 -13.65 -12.02
CA GLY A 8 -5.01 -13.73 -11.14
C GLY A 8 -4.65 -14.15 -9.72
N TYR A 9 -3.71 -15.09 -9.56
CA TYR A 9 -3.22 -15.53 -8.26
C TYR A 9 -2.45 -14.41 -7.53
N GLU A 10 -1.57 -13.71 -8.23
CA GLU A 10 -0.81 -12.58 -7.68
C GLU A 10 -1.75 -11.46 -7.20
N LEU A 11 -2.74 -11.11 -8.01
CA LEU A 11 -3.73 -10.08 -7.68
C LEU A 11 -4.61 -10.49 -6.49
N LYS A 12 -5.02 -11.76 -6.43
CA LYS A 12 -5.75 -12.32 -5.28
C LYS A 12 -4.90 -12.24 -4.00
N SER A 13 -3.62 -12.61 -4.09
CA SER A 13 -2.68 -12.55 -2.97
C SER A 13 -2.51 -11.11 -2.45
N LEU A 14 -2.26 -10.16 -3.36
CA LEU A 14 -2.18 -8.74 -3.04
C LEU A 14 -3.45 -8.23 -2.36
N THR A 15 -4.62 -8.62 -2.88
CA THR A 15 -5.91 -8.22 -2.31
C THR A 15 -6.09 -8.75 -0.90
N GLY A 16 -5.74 -10.02 -0.66
CA GLY A 16 -5.75 -10.60 0.68
C GLY A 16 -4.83 -9.85 1.65
N LEU A 17 -3.61 -9.52 1.21
CA LEU A 17 -2.64 -8.78 2.03
C LEU A 17 -3.14 -7.38 2.38
N PHE A 18 -3.60 -6.60 1.39
CA PHE A 18 -4.11 -5.25 1.65
C PHE A 18 -5.36 -5.27 2.51
N PHE A 19 -6.29 -6.18 2.24
CA PHE A 19 -7.50 -6.32 3.04
C PHE A 19 -7.17 -6.68 4.50
N MET A 20 -6.28 -7.65 4.72
CA MET A 20 -5.81 -8.01 6.05
C MET A 20 -5.19 -6.82 6.78
N MET A 21 -4.31 -6.06 6.11
CA MET A 21 -3.68 -4.88 6.71
C MET A 21 -4.70 -3.79 7.05
N ILE A 22 -5.71 -3.57 6.20
CA ILE A 22 -6.80 -2.62 6.47
C ILE A 22 -7.58 -3.05 7.71
N ILE A 23 -7.98 -4.32 7.81
CA ILE A 23 -8.74 -4.84 8.96
C ILE A 23 -7.92 -4.80 10.26
N LEU A 24 -6.63 -5.17 10.21
CA LEU A 24 -5.75 -5.06 11.37
C LEU A 24 -5.59 -3.62 11.83
N THR A 25 -5.38 -2.69 10.89
CA THR A 25 -5.27 -1.25 11.19
C THR A 25 -6.56 -0.74 11.81
N TYR A 26 -7.71 -1.08 11.22
CA TYR A 26 -9.02 -0.74 11.77
C TYR A 26 -9.20 -1.29 13.19
N GLY A 27 -8.87 -2.56 13.42
CA GLY A 27 -8.99 -3.20 14.74
C GLY A 27 -8.11 -2.53 15.80
N VAL A 28 -6.87 -2.17 15.45
CA VAL A 28 -6.00 -1.42 16.37
C VAL A 28 -6.58 -0.05 16.68
N VAL A 29 -7.03 0.69 15.66
CA VAL A 29 -7.63 2.02 15.84
C VAL A 29 -8.93 1.94 16.64
N SER A 30 -9.76 0.90 16.43
CA SER A 30 -11.03 0.72 17.12
C SER A 30 -10.84 0.44 18.61
N LEU A 31 -9.73 -0.20 19.02
CA LEU A 31 -9.37 -0.35 20.43
C LEU A 31 -9.14 0.98 21.13
N PHE A 32 -8.55 1.97 20.43
CA PHE A 32 -8.33 3.31 20.99
C PHE A 32 -9.62 4.16 21.03
N ILE A 33 -10.51 3.98 20.05
CA ILE A 33 -11.75 4.75 19.93
C ILE A 33 -12.90 4.13 20.75
N GLY A 34 -12.76 2.87 21.18
CA GLY A 34 -13.80 2.14 21.93
C GLY A 34 -14.89 1.54 21.05
N ASN A 35 -14.70 1.53 19.72
CA ASN A 35 -15.62 0.90 18.77
C ASN A 35 -15.51 -0.63 18.87
N LYS A 36 -16.60 -1.28 19.27
CA LYS A 36 -16.65 -2.74 19.47
C LYS A 36 -17.12 -3.52 18.24
N ILE A 37 -17.82 -2.87 17.32
CA ILE A 37 -18.47 -3.51 16.18
C ILE A 37 -18.13 -2.72 14.92
N MET A 38 -17.73 -3.43 13.87
CA MET A 38 -17.56 -2.86 12.54
C MET A 38 -18.88 -2.93 11.78
N PRO A 39 -19.39 -1.81 11.23
CA PRO A 39 -20.56 -1.84 10.36
C PRO A 39 -20.30 -2.71 9.12
N LEU A 40 -21.30 -3.48 8.68
CA LEU A 40 -21.16 -4.34 7.50
C LEU A 40 -20.89 -3.54 6.22
N GLY A 41 -21.42 -2.32 6.10
CA GLY A 41 -21.13 -1.42 4.97
C GLY A 41 -19.64 -1.10 4.87
N LEU A 42 -19.02 -0.73 5.99
CA LEU A 42 -17.59 -0.40 6.07
C LEU A 42 -16.70 -1.60 5.67
N LEU A 43 -17.13 -2.83 5.99
CA LEU A 43 -16.43 -4.04 5.54
C LEU A 43 -16.38 -4.15 4.01
N TRP A 44 -17.52 -3.92 3.33
CA TRP A 44 -17.58 -3.94 1.87
C TRP A 44 -16.77 -2.82 1.24
N GLU A 45 -16.76 -1.64 1.84
CA GLU A 45 -15.93 -0.51 1.42
C GLU A 45 -14.44 -0.85 1.52
N PHE A 46 -14.00 -1.52 2.59
CA PHE A 46 -12.63 -1.99 2.74
C PHE A 46 -12.24 -3.08 1.75
N ILE A 47 -13.15 -4.00 1.43
CA ILE A 47 -12.92 -5.01 0.38
C ILE A 47 -12.71 -4.32 -0.97
N LEU A 48 -13.59 -3.37 -1.31
CA LEU A 48 -13.49 -2.62 -2.55
C LEU A 48 -12.18 -1.82 -2.64
N LEU A 49 -11.81 -1.14 -1.54
CA LEU A 49 -10.56 -0.40 -1.47
C LEU A 49 -9.34 -1.34 -1.64
N ALA A 50 -9.32 -2.48 -0.95
CA ALA A 50 -8.24 -3.46 -1.08
C ALA A 50 -8.07 -3.94 -2.53
N LEU A 51 -9.17 -4.22 -3.22
CA LEU A 51 -9.15 -4.64 -4.63
C LEU A 51 -8.58 -3.55 -5.53
N ILE A 52 -9.00 -2.30 -5.36
CA ILE A 52 -8.50 -1.16 -6.13
C ILE A 52 -7.00 -0.95 -5.89
N ILE A 53 -6.56 -0.95 -4.63
CA ILE A 53 -5.14 -0.79 -4.27
C ILE A 53 -4.29 -1.91 -4.87
N SER A 54 -4.77 -3.16 -4.83
CA SER A 54 -4.08 -4.30 -5.46
C SER A 54 -3.88 -4.11 -6.96
N ILE A 55 -4.90 -3.65 -7.68
CA ILE A 55 -4.80 -3.40 -9.12
C ILE A 55 -3.75 -2.34 -9.40
N ILE A 56 -3.74 -1.24 -8.63
CA ILE A 56 -2.77 -0.16 -8.78
C ILE A 56 -1.36 -0.65 -8.49
N GLN A 57 -1.18 -1.38 -7.39
CA GLN A 57 0.09 -1.98 -7.00
C GLN A 57 0.61 -2.92 -8.10
N PHE A 58 -0.27 -3.77 -8.62
CA PHE A 58 0.06 -4.70 -9.69
C PHE A 58 0.46 -3.97 -10.98
N ILE A 59 -0.31 -2.98 -11.42
CA ILE A 59 0.01 -2.20 -12.65
C ILE A 59 1.32 -1.42 -12.48
N LEU A 60 1.53 -0.78 -11.33
CA LEU A 60 2.71 0.08 -11.12
C LEU A 60 3.99 -0.74 -10.97
N TYR A 61 3.95 -1.84 -10.23
CA TYR A 61 5.16 -2.55 -9.80
C TYR A 61 5.39 -3.89 -10.48
N SER A 62 4.42 -4.43 -11.24
CA SER A 62 4.69 -5.58 -12.09
C SER A 62 5.67 -5.20 -13.20
N GLU A 63 6.64 -6.08 -13.45
CA GLU A 63 7.63 -5.93 -14.52
C GLU A 63 6.97 -5.90 -15.91
N LYS A 64 5.73 -6.40 -16.04
CA LYS A 64 5.05 -6.54 -17.32
C LYS A 64 4.52 -5.24 -17.90
N PHE A 65 4.11 -4.28 -17.05
CA PHE A 65 3.41 -3.08 -17.51
C PHE A 65 4.32 -1.86 -17.63
N LEU A 66 5.11 -1.57 -16.59
CA LEU A 66 5.89 -0.33 -16.49
C LEU A 66 7.38 -0.59 -16.22
N SER A 67 7.99 -1.59 -16.88
CA SER A 67 9.40 -1.94 -16.67
C SER A 67 10.39 -0.79 -16.90
N LYS A 68 10.11 0.10 -17.86
CA LYS A 68 10.99 1.20 -18.24
C LYS A 68 10.81 2.47 -17.39
N VAL A 69 9.77 2.54 -16.57
CA VAL A 69 9.47 3.72 -15.74
C VAL A 69 10.31 3.68 -14.48
N SER A 70 10.99 4.80 -14.18
CA SER A 70 11.81 4.89 -12.98
C SER A 70 10.98 4.67 -11.70
N ILE A 71 11.59 4.05 -10.69
CA ILE A 71 10.92 3.79 -9.41
C ILE A 71 10.43 5.08 -8.74
N LYS A 72 11.15 6.20 -8.91
CA LYS A 72 10.75 7.51 -8.37
C LYS A 72 9.43 7.97 -8.95
N ILE A 73 9.26 7.87 -10.28
CA ILE A 73 8.01 8.24 -10.96
C ILE A 73 6.88 7.32 -10.51
N LYS A 74 7.14 6.01 -10.39
CA LYS A 74 6.13 5.05 -9.88
C LYS A 74 5.66 5.38 -8.47
N VAL A 75 6.56 5.78 -7.58
CA VAL A 75 6.21 6.16 -6.20
C VAL A 75 5.35 7.42 -6.17
N VAL A 76 5.72 8.45 -6.95
CA VAL A 76 4.94 9.69 -7.05
C VAL A 76 3.56 9.43 -7.66
N ALA A 77 3.50 8.64 -8.73
CA ALA A 77 2.24 8.23 -9.35
C ALA A 77 1.38 7.43 -8.36
N HIS A 78 1.97 6.50 -7.61
CA HIS A 78 1.27 5.72 -6.60
C HIS A 78 0.63 6.62 -5.54
N TYR A 79 1.40 7.60 -5.04
CA TYR A 79 0.90 8.58 -4.08
C TYR A 79 -0.29 9.37 -4.63
N LEU A 80 -0.15 9.96 -5.82
CA LEU A 80 -1.20 10.79 -6.41
C LEU A 80 -2.48 10.00 -6.71
N ILE A 81 -2.34 8.78 -7.24
CA ILE A 81 -3.48 7.91 -7.55
C ILE A 81 -4.22 7.52 -6.28
N LEU A 82 -3.50 7.06 -5.25
CA LEU A 82 -4.12 6.69 -3.97
C LEU A 82 -4.74 7.88 -3.25
N LEU A 83 -4.10 9.05 -3.28
CA LEU A 83 -4.65 10.28 -2.72
C LEU A 83 -6.00 10.62 -3.37
N GLY A 84 -6.09 10.51 -4.70
CA GLY A 84 -7.34 10.73 -5.44
C GLY A 84 -8.42 9.72 -5.06
N ILE A 85 -8.08 8.44 -4.97
CA ILE A 85 -9.03 7.39 -4.60
C ILE A 85 -9.54 7.57 -3.18
N LEU A 86 -8.64 7.85 -2.23
CA LEU A 86 -9.03 8.10 -0.84
C LEU A 86 -9.92 9.34 -0.73
N ASN A 87 -9.64 10.40 -1.49
CA ASN A 87 -10.51 11.58 -1.54
C ASN A 87 -11.93 11.22 -2.03
N ILE A 88 -12.04 10.40 -3.09
CA ILE A 88 -13.34 9.91 -3.58
C ILE A 88 -14.05 9.11 -2.50
N PHE A 89 -13.37 8.15 -1.86
CA PHE A 89 -13.96 7.31 -0.83
C PHE A 89 -14.45 8.13 0.37
N ILE A 90 -13.64 9.08 0.83
CA ILE A 90 -13.99 9.96 1.94
C ILE A 90 -15.28 10.73 1.68
N ASN A 91 -15.39 11.33 0.49
CA ASN A 91 -16.54 12.17 0.15
C ASN A 91 -17.77 11.35 -0.23
N TYR A 92 -17.59 10.17 -0.83
CA TYR A 92 -18.70 9.33 -1.27
C TYR A 92 -19.30 8.49 -0.13
N PHE A 93 -18.47 8.00 0.79
CA PHE A 93 -18.88 7.17 1.94
C PHE A 93 -18.92 7.94 3.28
N ASN A 94 -18.72 9.26 3.26
CA ASN A 94 -18.71 10.14 4.44
C ASN A 94 -17.79 9.64 5.57
N TRP A 95 -16.61 9.13 5.24
CA TRP A 95 -15.68 8.59 6.24
C TRP A 95 -15.27 9.64 7.28
N THR A 96 -15.15 10.91 6.91
CA THR A 96 -14.76 11.96 7.86
C THR A 96 -15.82 12.25 8.93
N GLU A 97 -17.10 12.06 8.63
CA GLU A 97 -18.17 12.09 9.65
C GLU A 97 -18.08 10.86 10.57
N LEU A 98 -17.81 9.69 10.00
CA LEU A 98 -17.67 8.43 10.75
C LEU A 98 -16.49 8.47 11.73
N TRP A 99 -15.37 9.09 11.33
CA TRP A 99 -14.16 9.16 12.14
C TRP A 99 -14.05 10.44 12.98
N GLY A 100 -14.88 11.46 12.71
CA GLY A 100 -14.83 12.75 13.41
C GLY A 100 -13.57 13.58 13.13
N ILE A 101 -12.90 13.33 11.99
CA ILE A 101 -11.63 13.96 11.61
C ILE A 101 -11.86 14.79 10.36
N SER A 102 -11.32 16.01 10.29
CA SER A 102 -11.41 16.83 9.08
C SER A 102 -10.62 16.25 7.91
N ASN A 103 -11.06 16.51 6.67
CA ASN A 103 -10.36 16.04 5.46
C ASN A 103 -8.89 16.48 5.45
N SER A 104 -8.57 17.68 5.93
CA SER A 104 -7.20 18.19 6.00
C SER A 104 -6.30 17.36 6.92
N ILE A 105 -6.80 17.00 8.11
CA ILE A 105 -6.05 16.15 9.06
C ILE A 105 -5.85 14.75 8.47
N PHE A 106 -6.87 14.19 7.82
CA PHE A 106 -6.75 12.91 7.13
C PHE A 106 -5.61 12.94 6.09
N PHE A 107 -5.57 13.96 5.23
CA PHE A 107 -4.51 14.09 4.23
C PHE A 107 -3.14 14.24 4.86
N MET A 108 -3.02 15.01 5.94
CA MET A 108 -1.75 15.15 6.67
C MET A 108 -1.24 13.82 7.20
N ILE A 109 -2.11 13.02 7.83
CA ILE A 109 -1.79 11.69 8.35
C ILE A 109 -1.39 10.76 7.19
N TYR A 110 -2.17 10.74 6.12
CA TYR A 110 -1.89 9.92 4.95
C TYR A 110 -0.53 10.26 4.31
N THR A 111 -0.26 11.54 4.07
CA THR A 111 1.01 12.00 3.49
C THR A 111 2.19 11.63 4.39
N GLY A 112 2.07 11.87 5.69
CA GLY A 112 3.11 11.52 6.67
C GLY A 112 3.38 10.02 6.69
N TYR A 113 2.33 9.20 6.75
CA TYR A 113 2.45 7.74 6.73
C TYR A 113 3.08 7.24 5.43
N PHE A 114 2.64 7.74 4.28
CA PHE A 114 3.18 7.35 2.98
C PHE A 114 4.67 7.68 2.86
N MET A 115 5.09 8.87 3.31
CA MET A 115 6.50 9.27 3.34
C MET A 115 7.32 8.35 4.24
N LEU A 116 6.84 8.04 5.45
CA LEU A 116 7.52 7.15 6.39
C LEU A 116 7.73 5.76 5.79
N VAL A 117 6.69 5.17 5.22
CA VAL A 117 6.76 3.85 4.58
C VAL A 117 7.73 3.87 3.40
N THR A 118 7.68 4.91 2.56
CA THR A 118 8.58 5.06 1.41
C THR A 118 10.04 5.17 1.84
N ILE A 119 10.33 5.97 2.87
CA ILE A 119 11.67 6.13 3.43
C ILE A 119 12.15 4.81 4.05
N ASN A 120 11.27 4.10 4.76
CA ASN A 120 11.59 2.79 5.35
C ASN A 120 12.02 1.79 4.26
N PHE A 121 11.25 1.67 3.18
CA PHE A 121 11.63 0.81 2.05
C PHE A 121 12.92 1.25 1.37
N TYR A 122 13.15 2.56 1.23
CA TYR A 122 14.39 3.08 0.68
C TYR A 122 15.60 2.72 1.56
N ALA A 123 15.50 2.92 2.87
CA ALA A 123 16.54 2.59 3.83
C ALA A 123 16.82 1.08 3.84
N TYR A 124 15.77 0.26 3.89
CA TYR A 124 15.89 -1.20 3.83
C TYR A 124 16.61 -1.65 2.56
N LYS A 125 16.23 -1.10 1.40
CA LYS A 125 16.89 -1.42 0.12
C LYS A 125 18.36 -1.01 0.12
N LYS A 126 18.69 0.17 0.65
CA LYS A 126 20.06 0.66 0.74
C LYS A 126 20.92 -0.26 1.61
N LEU A 127 20.48 -0.56 2.83
CA LEU A 127 21.17 -1.44 3.76
C LEU A 127 21.36 -2.85 3.20
N THR A 128 20.32 -3.38 2.55
CA THR A 128 20.39 -4.71 1.92
C THR A 128 21.36 -4.71 0.75
N GLY A 129 21.36 -3.66 -0.07
CA GLY A 129 22.29 -3.49 -1.18
C GLY A 129 23.75 -3.42 -0.73
N GLU A 130 24.04 -2.65 0.32
CA GLU A 130 25.37 -2.57 0.95
C GLU A 130 25.82 -3.96 1.43
N ARG A 131 24.94 -4.68 2.13
CA ARG A 131 25.22 -6.05 2.61
C ARG A 131 25.50 -7.06 1.49
N PHE A 132 24.83 -6.94 0.35
CA PHE A 132 25.12 -7.79 -0.81
C PHE A 132 26.45 -7.42 -1.46
N ASN A 133 26.77 -6.13 -1.55
CA ASN A 133 28.05 -5.66 -2.08
C ASN A 133 29.22 -6.15 -1.22
N ASP A 134 29.13 -6.07 0.11
CA ASP A 134 30.14 -6.57 1.03
C ASP A 134 30.39 -8.08 0.86
N LYS A 135 29.31 -8.85 0.65
CA LYS A 135 29.43 -10.30 0.37
C LYS A 135 30.12 -10.55 -0.96
N LEU A 136 29.77 -9.80 -2.00
CA LEU A 136 30.39 -9.92 -3.34
C LEU A 136 31.89 -9.62 -3.31
N ILE A 137 32.30 -8.59 -2.56
CA ILE A 137 33.73 -8.26 -2.36
C ILE A 137 34.44 -9.43 -1.70
N LYS A 138 33.90 -9.97 -0.59
CA LYS A 138 34.49 -11.14 0.09
C LYS A 138 34.57 -12.38 -0.79
N TYR A 139 33.60 -12.62 -1.68
CA TYR A 139 33.68 -13.72 -2.64
C TYR A 139 34.76 -13.50 -3.69
N LYS A 140 34.95 -12.26 -4.14
CA LYS A 140 35.97 -11.91 -5.12
C LYS A 140 37.39 -11.96 -4.57
N GLU A 141 37.57 -11.68 -3.27
CA GLU A 141 38.87 -11.73 -2.58
C GLU A 141 39.28 -13.16 -2.19
N ASN A 142 38.35 -14.10 -2.11
CA ASN A 142 38.60 -15.52 -1.83
C ASN A 142 38.71 -16.40 -3.10
N LEU A 143 38.74 -15.79 -4.28
CA LEU A 143 38.98 -16.41 -5.59
C LEU A 143 40.32 -15.90 -6.15
#